data_AF-A0A364JV92-F1
#
_entry.id   AF-A0A364JV92-F1
#
_cell.length_a   1.000
_cell.length_b   1.000
_cell.length_c   1.000
_cell.angle_alpha   90.00
_cell.angle_beta   90.00
_cell.angle_gamma   90.00
#
_symmetry.space_group_name_H-M   'P 1'
#
loop_
_entity.id
_entity.type
_entity.pdbx_description
1 polymer ?
#
loop_
_entity_poly.entity_id
_entity_poly.type
_entity_poly.pdbx_seq_one_letter_code
_entity_poly.pdbx_strand_id
1 'polypeptide(L)' 'MTEYKNPRVTEAARWLATTPDSEKPHPVIEGLRQRFGLTVLEASQAATEARLIRARSL' A
#
# COMPACT_ATOMS: atom_id res chain seq x y z
N MET A 1 19.58 5.60 11.51
CA MET A 1 18.94 6.18 10.31
C MET A 1 17.45 6.11 10.54
N THR A 2 16.80 7.21 10.89
CA THR A 2 15.34 7.26 10.93
C THR A 2 14.86 7.09 9.50
N GLU A 3 14.38 5.90 9.15
CA GLU A 3 13.65 5.70 7.92
C GLU A 3 12.49 6.70 7.94
N TYR A 4 12.59 7.76 7.13
CA TYR A 4 11.47 8.66 6.88
C TYR A 4 10.41 7.85 6.12
N LYS A 5 9.59 7.12 6.87
CA LYS A 5 8.49 6.34 6.31
C LYS A 5 7.44 7.35 5.84
N ASN A 6 7.32 7.52 4.53
CA ASN A 6 6.33 8.42 3.96
C ASN A 6 4.94 8.04 4.52
N PRO A 7 4.23 8.95 5.20
CA PRO A 7 2.94 8.63 5.80
C PRO A 7 1.93 8.12 4.76
N ARG A 8 2.03 8.58 3.51
CA ARG A 8 1.17 8.13 2.40
C ARG A 8 1.40 6.67 2.03
N VAL A 9 2.63 6.17 2.15
CA VAL A 9 2.93 4.73 1.94
C VAL A 9 2.28 3.89 3.02
N THR A 10 2.32 4.35 4.27
CA THR A 10 1.68 3.65 5.39
C THR A 10 0.16 3.65 5.26
N GLU A 11 -0.43 4.77 4.84
CA GLU A 11 -1.86 4.89 4.58
C GLU A 11 -2.29 3.96 3.43
N ALA A 12 -1.58 4.00 2.30
CA ALA A 12 -1.82 3.13 1.15
C ALA A 12 -1.72 1.64 1.52
N ALA A 13 -0.72 1.26 2.32
CA ALA A 13 -0.54 -0.10 2.80
C ALA A 13 -1.71 -0.57 3.66
N ARG A 14 -2.16 0.26 4.61
CA ARG A 14 -3.31 -0.06 5.47
C ARG A 14 -4.59 -0.19 4.65
N TRP A 15 -4.84 0.76 3.76
CA TRP A 15 -5.98 0.72 2.88
C TRP A 15 -5.99 -0.56 2.02
N LEU A 16 -4.87 -0.90 1.39
CA LEU A 16 -4.76 -2.12 0.59
C LEU A 16 -4.89 -3.40 1.43
N ALA A 17 -4.42 -3.38 2.68
CA ALA A 17 -4.52 -4.51 3.58
C ALA A 17 -5.98 -4.82 3.95
N THR A 18 -6.78 -3.79 4.24
CA THR A 18 -8.17 -3.93 4.70
C THR A 18 -9.21 -3.93 3.58
N THR A 19 -8.86 -3.46 2.37
CA THR A 19 -9.78 -3.46 1.23
C THR A 19 -10.03 -4.89 0.72
N PRO A 20 -11.30 -5.31 0.56
CA PRO A 20 -11.65 -6.61 -0.04
C PRO A 20 -11.07 -6.76 -1.44
N ASP A 21 -10.69 -7.98 -1.84
CA ASP A 21 -10.02 -8.20 -3.13
C ASP A 21 -10.89 -7.79 -4.35
N SER A 22 -12.22 -7.87 -4.22
CA SER A 22 -13.19 -7.42 -5.23
C SER A 22 -13.19 -5.92 -5.48
N GLU A 23 -12.77 -5.12 -4.50
CA GLU A 23 -12.77 -3.65 -4.57
C GLU A 23 -11.39 -3.06 -4.89
N LYS A 24 -10.38 -3.93 -5.07
CA LYS A 24 -9.03 -3.47 -5.36
C LYS A 24 -8.89 -3.01 -6.81
N PRO A 25 -8.13 -1.93 -7.05
CA PRO A 25 -7.77 -1.54 -8.40
C PRO A 25 -6.86 -2.58 -9.02
N HIS A 26 -7.08 -2.85 -10.29
CA HIS A 26 -6.24 -3.70 -11.12
C HIS A 26 -5.80 -2.86 -12.33
N PRO A 27 -4.50 -2.50 -12.47
CA PRO A 27 -3.37 -2.91 -11.64
C PRO A 27 -3.27 -2.19 -10.28
N VAL A 28 -2.88 -2.93 -9.22
CA VAL A 28 -2.77 -2.40 -7.84
C VAL A 28 -1.80 -1.22 -7.75
N ILE A 29 -0.60 -1.36 -8.34
CA ILE A 29 0.43 -0.32 -8.27
C ILE A 29 -0.07 0.98 -8.88
N GLU A 30 -0.70 0.93 -10.05
CA GLU A 30 -1.22 2.14 -10.71
C GLU A 30 -2.37 2.75 -9.91
N GLY A 31 -3.26 1.92 -9.35
CA GLY A 31 -4.32 2.40 -8.46
C GLY A 31 -3.78 3.10 -7.20
N LEU A 32 -2.71 2.58 -6.59
CA LEU A 32 -2.07 3.21 -5.44
C LEU A 32 -1.40 4.53 -5.80
N ARG A 33 -0.75 4.61 -6.98
CA ARG A 33 -0.13 5.84 -7.48
C ARG A 33 -1.17 6.94 -7.69
N GLN A 34 -2.27 6.61 -8.37
CA GLN A 34 -3.34 7.57 -8.65
C GLN A 34 -4.08 8.00 -7.38
N ARG A 35 -4.36 7.06 -6.47
CA ARG A 35 -5.13 7.32 -5.25
C ARG A 35 -4.36 8.10 -4.18
N PHE A 36 -3.08 7.78 -4.00
CA PHE A 36 -2.27 8.33 -2.89
C PHE A 36 -1.13 9.24 -3.38
N GLY A 37 -1.02 9.50 -4.69
CA GLY A 37 0.02 10.34 -5.27
C GLY A 37 1.43 9.78 -5.04
N LEU A 38 1.57 8.45 -5.08
CA LEU A 38 2.82 7.75 -4.83
C LEU A 38 3.66 7.59 -6.11
N THR A 39 4.98 7.52 -5.92
CA THR A 39 5.88 6.98 -6.95
C THR A 39 5.69 5.47 -7.11
N VAL A 40 6.23 4.91 -8.20
CA VAL A 40 6.20 3.45 -8.42
C VAL A 40 6.90 2.69 -7.29
N LEU A 41 8.02 3.21 -6.78
CA LEU A 41 8.74 2.61 -5.65
C LEU A 41 7.89 2.61 -4.38
N GLU A 42 7.30 3.75 -4.04
CA GLU A 42 6.44 3.90 -2.86
C GLU A 42 5.17 3.04 -2.94
N ALA A 43 4.55 2.94 -4.12
CA ALA A 43 3.41 2.05 -4.33
C ALA A 43 3.79 0.57 -4.17
N SER A 44 5.00 0.19 -4.62
CA SER A 44 5.53 -1.17 -4.46
C SER A 44 5.85 -1.49 -2.99
N GLN A 45 6.40 -0.50 -2.26
CA GLN A 45 6.60 -0.59 -0.81
C GLN A 45 5.25 -0.73 -0.07
N ALA A 46 4.26 0.08 -0.42
CA ALA A 46 2.92 -0.01 0.15
C ALA A 46 2.26 -1.37 -0.10
N ALA A 47 2.42 -1.94 -1.30
CA ALA A 47 1.93 -3.28 -1.62
C ALA A 47 2.59 -4.38 -0.77
N THR A 48 3.89 -4.27 -0.52
CA THR A 48 4.65 -5.19 0.34
C THR A 48 4.20 -5.08 1.80
N GLU A 49 4.09 -3.86 2.31
CA GLU A 49 3.61 -3.58 3.67
C GLU A 49 2.18 -4.06 3.89
N ALA A 50 1.29 -3.90 2.90
CA ALA A 50 -0.07 -4.41 2.97
C ALA A 50 -0.11 -5.93 3.18
N ARG A 51 0.77 -6.67 2.49
CA ARG A 51 0.91 -8.12 2.65
C ARG A 51 1.40 -8.50 4.05
N LEU A 52 2.35 -7.74 4.60
CA LEU A 52 2.85 -7.95 5.97
C LEU A 52 1.77 -7.66 7.01
N ILE A 53 0.97 -6.61 6.83
CA ILE A 53 -0.18 -6.30 7.70
C ILE A 53 -1.15 -7.48 7.71
N ARG A 54 -1.55 -7.98 6.53
CA ARG A 54 -2.43 -9.15 6.41
C ARG A 54 -1.87 -10.38 7.11
N ALA A 55 -0.58 -10.66 6.91
CA ALA A 55 0.08 -11.81 7.52
C ALA A 55 0.15 -11.74 9.05
N ARG A 56 0.23 -10.54 9.64
CA ARG A 56 0.25 -10.32 11.09
C ARG A 56 -1.13 -10.30 11.73
N SER A 57 -2.18 -10.15 10.94
CA SER A 57 -3.58 -10.12 11.39
C SER A 57 -4.26 -11.49 11.34
N LEU A 58 -3.54 -12.53 10.92
CA LEU A 58 -3.92 -13.95 10.98
C LEU A 58 -3.34 -14.59 12.25
#